data_AF-A0A947HS36-F1
#
_entry.id   AF-A0A947HS36-F1
#
_cell.length_a   1.000
_cell.length_b   1.000
_cell.length_c   1.000
_cell.angle_alpha   90.00
_cell.angle_beta   90.00
_cell.angle_gamma   90.00
#
_symmetry.space_group_name_H-M   'P 1'
#
loop_
_entity.id
_entity.type
_entity.pdbx_description
1 polymer ?
#
loop_
_entity_poly.entity_id
_entity_poly.type
_entity_poly.pdbx_seq_one_letter_code
_entity_poly.pdbx_strand_id
1 'polypeptide(L)'
;TRSIKIRLDDPPYRPEINLEYLAALLFWNFGSDGGFMHRTFQNIGFSGFGEPILEIPHQPVAFAGDLFGSRFEILGMALALNDDGSQLPASFTQLTNLKQIDSGSVMTLAAGEWTGIPNLVPRTVNDVGGSAPNALFAVGASGAILYSKGGPWIVQASPATAPLYGVHAFSETDLWAVGDEGTALHFDGVTWQKVSGAGQYDELRAVWGKSPDDVWIVGGSWSGFFHWDGVALTKAPIGGADLRDVHGSGDALIAVGHYGSVRHFENGGWVVRTGADGSDMNAVHVLSATDAWAVGENGAIWRWDGVLWTVSDSPTKRTLRSISAIAPNDIWAVGDASTLIHWDGTSWEEQAQSGKTTYTALNAVWTDPATGKGVALGTSEVLMGPMLKVPEKQVPANGAKMIGNQLHFEVEPGVPAHFNYITVTIPGLFGDTPVWSITTDGDVTHIELPDFENIEGTPGIGAGTYKLTIFRVYKDDFDIDNYDFSDLDTTRWRSWAIDETLFS
;
A
#
# COMPACT_ATOMS: atom_id res chain seq x y z
N THR A 1 -0.79 -7.69 -19.87
CA THR A 1 0.55 -7.61 -19.24
C THR A 1 0.34 -7.69 -17.75
N ARG A 2 1.08 -8.53 -17.02
CA ARG A 2 0.99 -8.57 -15.55
C ARG A 2 2.09 -7.67 -14.99
N SER A 3 1.78 -6.87 -13.98
CA SER A 3 2.75 -6.14 -13.18
C SER A 3 2.76 -6.71 -11.76
N ILE A 4 3.94 -6.69 -11.14
CA ILE A 4 4.08 -6.94 -9.70
C ILE A 4 4.27 -5.57 -9.06
N LYS A 5 3.50 -5.33 -8.00
CA LYS A 5 3.68 -4.19 -7.11
C LYS A 5 4.49 -4.65 -5.91
N ILE A 6 5.62 -4.00 -5.69
CA ILE A 6 6.50 -4.25 -4.56
C ILE A 6 6.50 -3.00 -3.70
N ARG A 7 6.21 -3.17 -2.42
CA ARG A 7 6.22 -2.09 -1.43
C ARG A 7 7.40 -2.26 -0.49
N LEU A 8 8.07 -1.17 -0.17
CA LEU A 8 9.08 -1.15 0.89
C LEU A 8 8.40 -0.90 2.24
N ASP A 9 8.73 -1.68 3.26
CA ASP A 9 8.20 -1.56 4.62
C ASP A 9 9.01 -0.52 5.41
N ASP A 10 8.33 0.56 5.81
CA ASP A 10 8.92 1.69 6.54
C ASP A 10 10.24 2.23 5.93
N PRO A 11 10.27 2.61 4.63
CA PRO A 11 11.48 3.15 4.05
C PRO A 11 11.91 4.42 4.80
N PRO A 12 13.21 4.62 5.03
CA PRO A 12 13.72 5.77 5.77
C PRO A 12 13.30 7.07 5.09
N TYR A 13 12.62 7.94 5.84
CA TYR A 13 12.22 9.28 5.40
C TYR A 13 13.11 10.36 6.04
N ARG A 14 13.55 11.34 5.25
CA ARG A 14 14.31 12.54 5.67
C ARG A 14 13.54 13.81 5.31
N PRO A 15 12.80 14.40 6.26
CA PRO A 15 12.00 15.60 6.01
C PRO A 15 12.83 16.81 5.55
N GLU A 16 14.13 16.87 5.87
CA GLU A 16 14.99 18.01 5.49
C GLU A 16 15.54 17.93 4.05
N ILE A 17 15.41 16.80 3.35
CA ILE A 17 15.98 16.59 2.01
C ILE A 17 14.85 16.28 1.02
N ASN A 18 14.54 17.22 0.12
CA ASN A 18 13.47 17.11 -0.89
C ASN A 18 13.73 16.08 -2.02
N LEU A 19 14.71 15.19 -1.89
CA LEU A 19 15.16 14.26 -2.93
C LEU A 19 15.46 12.87 -2.35
N GLU A 20 14.40 12.10 -2.08
CA GLU A 20 14.52 10.67 -1.81
C GLU A 20 14.40 9.87 -3.10
N TYR A 21 15.35 8.96 -3.32
CA TYR A 21 15.30 8.02 -4.43
C TYR A 21 15.01 6.63 -3.89
N LEU A 22 13.87 6.06 -4.33
CA LEU A 22 13.61 4.64 -4.15
C LEU A 22 14.02 3.91 -5.43
N ALA A 23 14.79 2.85 -5.25
CA ALA A 23 15.18 1.96 -6.33
C ALA A 23 14.94 0.53 -5.91
N ALA A 24 14.64 -0.32 -6.88
CA ALA A 24 14.70 -1.76 -6.67
C ALA A 24 15.52 -2.40 -7.76
N LEU A 25 16.40 -3.28 -7.31
CA LEU A 25 17.19 -4.17 -8.13
C LEU A 25 16.58 -5.56 -7.98
N LEU A 26 16.06 -6.08 -9.08
CA LEU A 26 15.47 -7.39 -9.13
C LEU A 26 16.43 -8.35 -9.83
N PHE A 27 16.77 -9.42 -9.14
CA PHE A 27 17.59 -10.51 -9.66
C PHE A 27 16.78 -11.80 -9.67
N TRP A 28 16.59 -12.37 -10.87
CA TRP A 28 16.09 -13.73 -11.03
C TRP A 28 17.23 -14.68 -11.24
N ASN A 29 17.18 -15.79 -10.51
CA ASN A 29 18.13 -16.88 -10.63
C ASN A 29 17.38 -18.13 -11.10
N PHE A 30 17.48 -18.44 -12.39
CA PHE A 30 16.89 -19.62 -13.00
C PHE A 30 17.80 -20.86 -12.88
N GLY A 31 18.79 -20.83 -11.97
CA GLY A 31 19.74 -21.92 -11.77
C GLY A 31 20.73 -22.06 -12.92
N SER A 32 20.89 -23.28 -13.44
CA SER A 32 21.80 -23.57 -14.56
C SER A 32 21.42 -22.85 -15.85
N ASP A 33 20.18 -22.40 -15.96
CA ASP A 33 19.61 -21.83 -17.17
C ASP A 33 19.83 -20.30 -17.25
N GLY A 34 20.53 -19.73 -16.27
CA GLY A 34 20.96 -18.33 -16.23
C GLY A 34 20.18 -17.49 -15.24
N GLY A 35 20.33 -16.17 -15.36
CA GLY A 35 19.64 -15.20 -14.52
C GLY A 35 19.20 -13.98 -15.33
N PHE A 36 18.26 -13.23 -14.78
CA PHE A 36 17.79 -11.98 -15.36
C PHE A 36 17.86 -10.87 -14.31
N MET A 37 18.39 -9.73 -14.72
CA MET A 37 18.46 -8.53 -13.88
C MET A 37 17.53 -7.47 -14.45
N HIS A 38 16.66 -6.94 -13.61
CA HIS A 38 15.89 -5.74 -13.93
C HIS A 38 16.15 -4.67 -12.88
N ARG A 39 16.38 -3.46 -13.35
CA ARG A 39 16.60 -2.29 -12.52
C ARG A 39 15.51 -1.29 -12.83
N THR A 40 14.80 -0.87 -11.80
CA THR A 40 13.83 0.22 -11.92
C THR A 40 14.12 1.28 -10.87
N PHE A 41 14.00 2.53 -11.32
CA PHE A 41 14.22 3.73 -10.52
C PHE A 41 12.92 4.52 -10.55
N GLN A 42 12.45 4.91 -9.37
CA GLN A 42 11.39 5.91 -9.27
C GLN A 42 11.90 7.06 -8.42
N ASN A 43 11.86 8.27 -9.00
CA ASN A 43 12.05 9.49 -8.24
C ASN A 43 10.72 9.80 -7.57
N ILE A 44 10.64 9.62 -6.25
CA ILE A 44 9.48 10.04 -5.48
C ILE A 44 9.78 11.46 -5.01
N GLY A 45 9.52 12.44 -5.88
CA GLY A 45 9.39 13.80 -5.42
C GLY A 45 8.20 13.82 -4.46
N PHE A 46 8.43 14.01 -3.16
CA PHE A 46 7.39 14.13 -2.14
C PHE A 46 6.61 15.44 -2.28
N SER A 47 6.04 15.70 -3.46
CA SER A 47 4.93 16.63 -3.63
C SER A 47 3.62 15.83 -3.51
N GLY A 48 3.28 15.45 -2.28
CA GLY A 48 1.98 14.86 -1.93
C GLY A 48 1.86 13.34 -2.14
N PHE A 49 2.06 12.58 -1.06
CA PHE A 49 1.37 11.32 -0.76
C PHE A 49 1.43 10.16 -1.78
N GLY A 50 2.50 10.02 -2.56
CA GLY A 50 2.76 8.79 -3.31
C GLY A 50 3.29 7.67 -2.40
N GLU A 51 2.59 6.54 -2.31
CA GLU A 51 3.05 5.35 -1.59
C GLU A 51 4.34 4.76 -2.23
N PRO A 52 5.30 4.19 -1.47
CA PRO A 52 6.56 3.64 -1.97
C PRO A 52 6.37 2.31 -2.71
N ILE A 53 5.58 2.34 -3.78
CA ILE A 53 5.21 1.19 -4.61
C ILE A 53 6.01 1.21 -5.89
N LEU A 54 6.82 0.19 -6.05
CA LEU A 54 7.55 -0.08 -7.27
C LEU A 54 6.73 -0.99 -8.19
N GLU A 55 6.44 -0.54 -9.40
CA GLU A 55 5.74 -1.34 -10.41
C GLU A 55 6.74 -1.88 -11.45
N ILE A 56 6.68 -3.20 -11.69
CA ILE A 56 7.53 -3.84 -12.71
C ILE A 56 6.66 -4.28 -13.90
N PRO A 57 6.64 -3.51 -15.01
CA PRO A 57 5.78 -3.79 -16.14
C PRO A 57 6.33 -4.93 -17.01
N HIS A 58 5.45 -5.55 -17.81
CA HIS A 58 5.80 -6.52 -18.87
C HIS A 58 6.52 -7.81 -18.41
N GLN A 59 5.96 -8.49 -17.41
CA GLN A 59 6.50 -9.76 -16.92
C GLN A 59 6.41 -10.91 -17.95
N PRO A 60 7.41 -11.83 -17.99
CA PRO A 60 7.33 -13.08 -18.75
C PRO A 60 6.06 -13.89 -18.39
N VAL A 61 5.49 -14.62 -19.35
CA VAL A 61 4.28 -15.44 -19.13
C VAL A 61 4.46 -16.50 -18.03
N ALA A 62 5.69 -16.89 -17.71
CA ALA A 62 6.00 -17.78 -16.58
C ALA A 62 5.55 -17.21 -15.21
N PHE A 63 5.38 -15.89 -15.07
CA PHE A 63 4.73 -15.24 -13.93
C PHE A 63 3.22 -15.50 -13.85
N ALA A 64 2.65 -16.27 -14.77
CA ALA A 64 1.24 -16.60 -14.75
C ALA A 64 0.87 -17.59 -13.65
N GLY A 65 1.83 -18.40 -13.20
CA GLY A 65 1.69 -19.41 -12.15
C GLY A 65 2.16 -18.95 -10.77
N ASP A 66 2.15 -19.88 -9.83
CA ASP A 66 2.59 -19.65 -8.46
C ASP A 66 4.12 -19.45 -8.40
N LEU A 67 4.57 -18.35 -7.78
CA LEU A 67 6.00 -18.05 -7.56
C LEU A 67 6.56 -18.77 -6.32
N PHE A 68 5.70 -19.37 -5.48
CA PHE A 68 6.14 -20.12 -4.30
C PHE A 68 7.10 -21.25 -4.71
N GLY A 69 8.29 -21.26 -4.10
CA GLY A 69 9.35 -22.23 -4.38
C GLY A 69 10.30 -21.89 -5.54
N SER A 70 10.06 -20.81 -6.29
CA SER A 70 11.03 -20.29 -7.26
C SER A 70 12.17 -19.53 -6.55
N ARG A 71 13.41 -19.68 -7.03
CA ARG A 71 14.55 -18.92 -6.50
C ARG A 71 14.64 -17.54 -7.15
N PHE A 72 14.51 -16.51 -6.34
CA PHE A 72 14.71 -15.14 -6.76
C PHE A 72 15.18 -14.28 -5.61
N GLU A 73 15.73 -13.13 -5.97
CA GLU A 73 16.30 -12.17 -5.04
C GLU A 73 15.83 -10.77 -5.46
N ILE A 74 15.17 -10.08 -4.54
CA ILE A 74 14.79 -8.68 -4.72
C ILE A 74 15.57 -7.86 -3.72
N LEU A 75 16.34 -6.89 -4.20
CA LEU A 75 17.02 -5.91 -3.37
C LEU A 75 16.28 -4.57 -3.49
N GLY A 76 15.52 -4.23 -2.46
CA GLY A 76 14.95 -2.90 -2.27
C GLY A 76 16.01 -1.96 -1.72
N MET A 77 16.07 -0.75 -2.24
CA MET A 77 17.04 0.26 -1.85
C MET A 77 16.36 1.63 -1.71
N ALA A 78 16.58 2.27 -0.56
CA ALA A 78 16.23 3.67 -0.32
C ALA A 78 17.54 4.47 -0.20
N LEU A 79 17.70 5.51 -1.01
CA LEU A 79 18.90 6.34 -1.06
C LEU A 79 18.58 7.80 -0.80
N ALA A 80 19.41 8.43 0.03
CA ALA A 80 19.55 9.89 0.06
C ALA A 80 20.74 10.30 -0.81
N LEU A 81 20.56 11.36 -1.60
CA LEU A 81 21.63 12.00 -2.37
C LEU A 81 21.93 13.38 -1.79
N ASN A 82 23.20 13.72 -1.65
CA ASN A 82 23.62 15.09 -1.38
C ASN A 82 23.46 15.95 -2.65
N ASP A 83 23.47 17.28 -2.50
CA ASP A 83 23.40 18.24 -3.61
C ASP A 83 24.53 18.07 -4.65
N ASP A 84 25.67 17.52 -4.22
CA ASP A 84 26.82 17.23 -5.08
C ASP A 84 26.74 15.86 -5.79
N GLY A 85 25.65 15.11 -5.58
CA GLY A 85 25.42 13.79 -6.15
C GLY A 85 26.18 12.67 -5.44
N SER A 86 26.94 12.96 -4.36
CA SER A 86 27.53 11.91 -3.53
C SER A 86 26.44 11.09 -2.84
N GLN A 87 26.58 9.77 -2.92
CA GLN A 87 25.70 8.83 -2.26
C GLN A 87 26.16 8.59 -0.84
N LEU A 88 25.17 8.62 0.05
CA LEU A 88 25.08 8.05 1.39
C LEU A 88 24.59 9.10 2.39
N PRO A 89 23.49 8.76 3.10
CA PRO A 89 23.26 7.37 3.54
C PRO A 89 22.11 6.58 2.87
N ALA A 90 22.09 5.24 3.07
CA ALA A 90 21.25 4.29 2.33
C ALA A 90 20.68 3.15 3.19
N SER A 91 19.48 2.67 2.87
CA SER A 91 18.88 1.48 3.47
C SER A 91 18.52 0.45 2.41
N PHE A 92 18.72 -0.81 2.75
CA PHE A 92 18.58 -1.96 1.89
C PHE A 92 17.72 -3.03 2.56
N THR A 93 16.94 -3.74 1.76
CA THR A 93 16.23 -4.93 2.19
C THR A 93 16.29 -5.96 1.08
N GLN A 94 16.57 -7.21 1.45
CA GLN A 94 16.73 -8.31 0.53
C GLN A 94 15.66 -9.36 0.81
N LEU A 95 14.91 -9.69 -0.22
CA LEU A 95 13.94 -10.78 -0.19
C LEU A 95 14.48 -11.92 -1.06
N THR A 96 14.91 -13.00 -0.41
CA THR A 96 15.32 -14.24 -1.09
C THR A 96 14.25 -15.31 -0.92
N ASN A 97 13.85 -15.94 -2.04
CA ASN A 97 12.80 -16.96 -2.11
C ASN A 97 11.49 -16.48 -1.45
N LEU A 98 10.51 -15.94 -2.20
CA LEU A 98 9.18 -15.59 -1.61
C LEU A 98 8.71 -16.70 -0.68
N LYS A 99 8.76 -16.41 0.62
CA LYS A 99 8.13 -17.26 1.62
C LYS A 99 6.69 -16.81 1.84
N GLN A 100 6.39 -15.54 1.55
CA GLN A 100 5.09 -14.90 1.73
C GLN A 100 4.88 -13.78 0.70
N ILE A 101 3.72 -13.79 0.03
CA ILE A 101 3.14 -12.60 -0.61
C ILE A 101 2.07 -12.16 0.37
N ASP A 102 2.12 -10.92 0.84
CA ASP A 102 0.97 -10.32 1.51
C ASP A 102 -0.13 -10.10 0.46
N SER A 103 -0.86 -11.18 0.23
CA SER A 103 -1.80 -11.33 -0.85
C SER A 103 -3.17 -10.88 -0.35
N GLY A 104 -3.43 -9.58 -0.55
CA GLY A 104 -4.70 -8.96 -0.25
C GLY A 104 -4.87 -8.71 1.24
N SER A 105 -4.99 -7.43 1.60
CA SER A 105 -5.39 -6.94 2.91
C SER A 105 -6.80 -7.39 3.30
N VAL A 106 -7.05 -8.68 3.53
CA VAL A 106 -8.35 -9.12 4.04
C VAL A 106 -8.43 -8.85 5.51
N MET A 107 -9.42 -8.06 5.91
CA MET A 107 -9.78 -7.87 7.30
C MET A 107 -11.24 -8.23 7.50
N THR A 108 -11.54 -8.79 8.66
CA THR A 108 -12.93 -9.03 9.07
C THR A 108 -13.25 -8.28 10.34
N LEU A 109 -14.42 -7.64 10.35
CA LEU A 109 -15.01 -7.00 11.50
C LEU A 109 -15.94 -7.98 12.21
N ALA A 110 -15.65 -8.25 13.48
CA ALA A 110 -16.53 -9.00 14.35
C ALA A 110 -16.43 -8.44 15.77
N ALA A 111 -17.58 -8.24 16.42
CA ALA A 111 -17.65 -7.70 17.78
C ALA A 111 -16.93 -6.35 17.96
N GLY A 112 -16.92 -5.50 16.92
CA GLY A 112 -16.28 -4.18 16.94
C GLY A 112 -14.77 -4.19 16.66
N GLU A 113 -14.16 -5.35 16.47
CA GLU A 113 -12.71 -5.46 16.24
C GLU A 113 -12.39 -5.94 14.83
N TRP A 114 -11.38 -5.32 14.22
CA TRP A 114 -10.83 -5.71 12.92
C TRP A 114 -9.64 -6.66 13.10
N THR A 115 -9.75 -7.83 12.48
CA THR A 115 -8.68 -8.84 12.46
C THR A 115 -8.21 -9.09 11.04
N GLY A 116 -6.90 -9.00 10.82
CA GLY A 116 -6.27 -9.37 9.55
C GLY A 116 -6.28 -10.88 9.33
N ILE A 117 -6.65 -11.31 8.11
CA ILE A 117 -6.59 -12.71 7.71
C ILE A 117 -5.53 -12.87 6.61
N PRO A 118 -4.40 -13.54 6.91
CA PRO A 118 -3.32 -13.71 5.94
C PRO A 118 -3.75 -14.55 4.72
N ASN A 119 -3.17 -14.22 3.57
CA ASN A 119 -3.05 -15.10 2.40
C ASN A 119 -4.37 -15.58 1.74
N LEU A 120 -5.42 -14.77 1.78
CA LEU A 120 -6.73 -15.19 1.26
C LEU A 120 -7.01 -14.78 -0.19
N VAL A 121 -6.35 -13.75 -0.74
CA VAL A 121 -6.69 -13.25 -2.08
C VAL A 121 -5.44 -12.98 -2.93
N PRO A 122 -5.20 -13.75 -4.00
CA PRO A 122 -3.98 -13.63 -4.81
C PRO A 122 -3.97 -12.41 -5.75
N ARG A 123 -4.97 -11.52 -5.67
CA ARG A 123 -5.16 -10.39 -6.58
C ARG A 123 -5.66 -9.16 -5.84
N THR A 124 -5.18 -7.99 -6.28
CA THR A 124 -5.73 -6.71 -5.84
C THR A 124 -7.23 -6.68 -6.07
N VAL A 125 -7.97 -6.43 -5.00
CA VAL A 125 -9.40 -6.20 -5.00
C VAL A 125 -9.63 -4.70 -5.06
N ASN A 126 -10.54 -4.27 -5.93
CA ASN A 126 -10.93 -2.87 -6.08
C ASN A 126 -12.24 -2.58 -5.35
N ASP A 127 -13.16 -3.55 -5.28
CA ASP A 127 -14.44 -3.37 -4.60
C ASP A 127 -14.96 -4.68 -4.00
N VAL A 128 -15.81 -4.55 -2.98
CA VAL A 128 -16.44 -5.65 -2.25
C VAL A 128 -17.89 -5.33 -1.95
N GLY A 129 -18.78 -6.28 -2.26
CA GLY A 129 -20.21 -6.18 -2.01
C GLY A 129 -20.74 -7.49 -1.46
N GLY A 130 -21.87 -7.43 -0.78
CA GLY A 130 -22.50 -8.62 -0.23
C GLY A 130 -23.99 -8.43 0.01
N SER A 131 -24.72 -9.53 -0.08
CA SER A 131 -26.14 -9.58 0.30
C SER A 131 -26.34 -10.06 1.74
N ALA A 132 -25.29 -10.63 2.36
CA ALA A 132 -25.24 -11.09 3.74
C ALA A 132 -23.76 -11.30 4.16
N PRO A 133 -23.43 -11.42 5.46
CA PRO A 133 -22.05 -11.60 5.93
C PRO A 133 -21.36 -12.85 5.39
N ASN A 134 -22.13 -13.88 5.02
CA ASN A 134 -21.64 -15.13 4.44
C ASN A 134 -21.96 -15.23 2.95
N ALA A 135 -22.15 -14.10 2.27
CA ALA A 135 -22.46 -14.01 0.85
C ALA A 135 -21.76 -12.79 0.27
N LEU A 136 -20.42 -12.86 0.24
CA LEU A 136 -19.56 -11.75 -0.14
C LEU A 136 -18.95 -12.00 -1.51
N PHE A 137 -18.85 -10.93 -2.30
CA PHE A 137 -18.29 -10.92 -3.63
C PHE A 137 -17.29 -9.78 -3.75
N ALA A 138 -16.17 -10.03 -4.40
CA ALA A 138 -15.12 -9.06 -4.58
C ALA A 138 -14.64 -9.06 -6.03
N VAL A 139 -14.35 -7.88 -6.55
CA VAL A 139 -13.89 -7.70 -7.92
C VAL A 139 -12.60 -6.90 -7.96
N GLY A 140 -11.79 -7.09 -8.98
CA GLY A 140 -10.51 -6.39 -9.04
C GLY A 140 -9.69 -6.62 -10.30
N ALA A 141 -8.38 -6.66 -10.12
CA ALA A 141 -7.41 -6.62 -11.20
C ALA A 141 -7.56 -7.78 -12.20
N SER A 142 -7.40 -7.46 -13.49
CA SER A 142 -7.46 -8.44 -14.60
C SER A 142 -8.73 -9.28 -14.61
N GLY A 143 -9.89 -8.63 -14.47
CA GLY A 143 -11.20 -9.29 -14.50
C GLY A 143 -11.48 -10.20 -13.31
N ALA A 144 -10.76 -10.04 -12.20
CA ALA A 144 -10.90 -10.91 -11.04
C ALA A 144 -12.31 -10.82 -10.47
N ILE A 145 -12.91 -11.99 -10.21
CA ILE A 145 -14.16 -12.13 -9.47
C ILE A 145 -13.92 -13.21 -8.42
N LEU A 146 -14.25 -12.88 -7.17
CA LEU A 146 -14.02 -13.70 -6.00
C LEU A 146 -15.33 -13.82 -5.22
N TYR A 147 -15.51 -14.95 -4.56
CA TYR A 147 -16.69 -15.25 -3.77
C TYR A 147 -16.34 -15.90 -2.44
N SER A 148 -17.03 -15.54 -1.35
CA SER A 148 -16.89 -16.18 -0.04
C SER A 148 -18.24 -16.46 0.62
N LYS A 149 -18.36 -17.69 1.17
CA LYS A 149 -19.45 -18.13 2.06
C LYS A 149 -19.08 -18.11 3.55
N GLY A 150 -18.43 -17.04 4.01
CA GLY A 150 -17.90 -16.97 5.38
C GLY A 150 -16.68 -17.87 5.61
N GLY A 151 -16.00 -18.24 4.53
CA GLY A 151 -14.80 -19.08 4.51
C GLY A 151 -13.73 -18.48 3.59
N PRO A 152 -12.80 -19.28 3.05
CA PRO A 152 -11.79 -18.77 2.13
C PRO A 152 -12.45 -18.21 0.86
N TRP A 153 -11.82 -17.18 0.28
CA TRP A 153 -12.25 -16.61 -0.99
C TRP A 153 -11.94 -17.57 -2.14
N ILE A 154 -12.93 -17.78 -3.01
CA ILE A 154 -12.84 -18.66 -4.17
C ILE A 154 -12.91 -17.83 -5.44
N VAL A 155 -11.99 -18.06 -6.37
CA VAL A 155 -11.99 -17.41 -7.69
C VAL A 155 -13.14 -17.98 -8.53
N GLN A 156 -13.98 -17.10 -9.06
CA GLN A 156 -15.00 -17.45 -10.06
C GLN A 156 -14.50 -17.19 -11.48
N ALA A 157 -15.04 -17.95 -12.43
CA ALA A 157 -14.78 -17.72 -13.85
C ALA A 157 -15.38 -16.36 -14.26
N SER A 158 -14.56 -15.54 -14.92
CA SER A 158 -14.95 -14.22 -15.40
C SER A 158 -14.85 -14.15 -16.93
N PRO A 159 -15.86 -13.59 -17.62
CA PRO A 159 -15.78 -13.31 -19.06
C PRO A 159 -14.96 -12.04 -19.36
N ALA A 160 -14.48 -11.32 -18.34
CA ALA A 160 -13.70 -10.11 -18.46
C ALA A 160 -12.20 -10.37 -18.28
N THR A 161 -11.40 -9.62 -19.03
CA THR A 161 -9.93 -9.59 -18.89
C THR A 161 -9.42 -8.24 -18.40
N ALA A 162 -10.22 -7.18 -18.59
CA ALA A 162 -9.96 -5.84 -18.09
C ALA A 162 -10.24 -5.75 -16.57
N PRO A 163 -9.60 -4.83 -15.83
CA PRO A 163 -9.90 -4.59 -14.42
C PRO A 163 -11.38 -4.30 -14.17
N LEU A 164 -11.92 -4.86 -13.07
CA LEU A 164 -13.24 -4.54 -12.55
C LEU A 164 -13.08 -3.59 -11.35
N TYR A 165 -13.93 -2.58 -11.24
CA TYR A 165 -13.84 -1.52 -10.23
C TYR A 165 -15.02 -1.47 -9.27
N GLY A 166 -16.21 -1.95 -9.67
CA GLY A 166 -17.40 -1.90 -8.82
C GLY A 166 -18.16 -3.21 -8.84
N VAL A 167 -18.75 -3.59 -7.71
CA VAL A 167 -19.62 -4.76 -7.57
C VAL A 167 -20.84 -4.43 -6.70
N HIS A 168 -22.01 -4.85 -7.14
CA HIS A 168 -23.24 -4.74 -6.37
C HIS A 168 -23.93 -6.10 -6.28
N ALA A 169 -24.38 -6.47 -5.07
CA ALA A 169 -25.02 -7.75 -4.81
C ALA A 169 -26.45 -7.54 -4.30
N PHE A 170 -27.45 -7.98 -5.06
CA PHE A 170 -28.83 -8.05 -4.57
C PHE A 170 -29.07 -9.32 -3.77
N SER A 171 -28.43 -10.41 -4.18
CA SER A 171 -28.51 -11.73 -3.56
C SER A 171 -27.26 -12.56 -3.90
N GLU A 172 -27.17 -13.78 -3.38
CA GLU A 172 -26.14 -14.75 -3.81
C GLU A 172 -26.23 -15.12 -5.30
N THR A 173 -27.33 -14.81 -5.97
CA THR A 173 -27.63 -15.23 -7.35
C THR A 173 -27.97 -14.08 -8.29
N ASP A 174 -27.84 -12.83 -7.84
CA ASP A 174 -28.12 -11.67 -8.67
C ASP A 174 -27.15 -10.54 -8.32
N LEU A 175 -26.18 -10.32 -9.20
CA LEU A 175 -25.08 -9.40 -8.97
C LEU A 175 -24.67 -8.67 -10.24
N TRP A 176 -24.12 -7.49 -10.05
CA TRP A 176 -23.52 -6.68 -11.10
C TRP A 176 -22.05 -6.45 -10.80
N ALA A 177 -21.22 -6.46 -11.85
CA ALA A 177 -19.83 -6.05 -11.78
C ALA A 177 -19.49 -5.15 -12.97
N VAL A 178 -18.73 -4.08 -12.73
CA VAL A 178 -18.39 -3.10 -13.75
C VAL A 178 -16.90 -2.78 -13.77
N GLY A 179 -16.37 -2.36 -14.90
CA GLY A 179 -14.95 -2.08 -15.05
C GLY A 179 -14.55 -1.38 -16.35
N ASP A 180 -13.25 -1.47 -16.63
CA ASP A 180 -12.63 -0.91 -17.84
C ASP A 180 -13.17 -1.54 -19.13
N GLU A 181 -12.88 -0.88 -20.26
CA GLU A 181 -13.27 -1.30 -21.61
C GLU A 181 -14.80 -1.46 -21.79
N GLY A 182 -15.59 -0.68 -21.06
CA GLY A 182 -17.06 -0.74 -21.05
C GLY A 182 -17.60 -2.04 -20.45
N THR A 183 -16.82 -2.71 -19.60
CA THR A 183 -17.21 -4.01 -19.06
C THR A 183 -18.34 -3.85 -18.06
N ALA A 184 -19.55 -4.27 -18.42
CA ALA A 184 -20.66 -4.49 -17.50
C ALA A 184 -21.04 -5.98 -17.51
N LEU A 185 -21.09 -6.60 -16.33
CA LEU A 185 -21.39 -8.02 -16.14
C LEU A 185 -22.60 -8.18 -15.22
N HIS A 186 -23.45 -9.15 -15.52
CA HIS A 186 -24.56 -9.58 -14.68
C HIS A 186 -24.40 -11.07 -14.34
N PHE A 187 -24.59 -11.45 -13.09
CA PHE A 187 -24.57 -12.83 -12.62
C PHE A 187 -26.00 -13.31 -12.37
N ASP A 188 -26.37 -14.41 -13.02
CA ASP A 188 -27.72 -15.00 -12.95
C ASP A 188 -27.85 -16.14 -11.93
N GLY A 189 -26.86 -16.30 -11.05
CA GLY A 189 -26.78 -17.42 -10.11
C GLY A 189 -26.01 -18.62 -10.64
N VAL A 190 -25.68 -18.63 -11.93
CA VAL A 190 -24.95 -19.73 -12.57
C VAL A 190 -23.69 -19.21 -13.27
N THR A 191 -23.81 -18.16 -14.08
CA THR A 191 -22.72 -17.63 -14.89
C THR A 191 -22.72 -16.10 -14.94
N TRP A 192 -21.53 -15.53 -15.06
CA TRP A 192 -21.35 -14.12 -15.38
C TRP A 192 -21.53 -13.91 -16.89
N GLN A 193 -22.42 -13.00 -17.27
CA GLN A 193 -22.72 -12.65 -18.65
C GLN A 193 -22.41 -11.17 -18.91
N LYS A 194 -21.86 -10.86 -20.09
CA LYS A 194 -21.64 -9.47 -20.49
C LYS A 194 -22.97 -8.82 -20.86
N VAL A 195 -23.24 -7.66 -20.27
CA VAL A 195 -24.37 -6.81 -20.61
C VAL A 195 -23.93 -5.80 -21.67
N SER A 196 -24.68 -5.74 -22.77
CA SER A 196 -24.40 -4.78 -23.86
C SER A 196 -25.01 -3.42 -23.55
N GLY A 197 -24.32 -2.34 -23.92
CA GLY A 197 -24.82 -0.96 -23.77
C GLY A 197 -23.71 0.06 -23.55
N ALA A 198 -22.63 -0.34 -22.88
CA ALA A 198 -21.40 0.44 -22.77
C ALA A 198 -20.46 0.18 -23.95
N GLY A 199 -19.73 1.21 -24.36
CA GLY A 199 -18.74 1.16 -25.42
C GLY A 199 -17.34 0.84 -24.89
N GLN A 200 -16.46 0.36 -25.78
CA GLN A 200 -15.11 -0.11 -25.43
C GLN A 200 -14.17 0.96 -24.80
N TYR A 201 -14.56 2.23 -24.82
CA TYR A 201 -13.79 3.33 -24.23
C TYR A 201 -14.42 3.88 -22.94
N ASP A 202 -15.52 3.28 -22.49
CA ASP A 202 -16.14 3.68 -21.24
C ASP A 202 -15.38 3.04 -20.07
N GLU A 203 -14.89 3.87 -19.16
CA GLU A 203 -14.35 3.44 -17.86
C GLU A 203 -15.51 3.41 -16.86
N LEU A 204 -16.04 2.24 -16.54
CA LEU A 204 -17.12 2.09 -15.56
C LEU A 204 -16.51 1.85 -14.18
N ARG A 205 -16.79 2.72 -13.21
CA ARG A 205 -16.06 2.75 -11.92
C ARG A 205 -16.88 2.22 -10.75
N ALA A 206 -18.18 2.50 -10.72
CA ALA A 206 -19.04 2.06 -9.63
C ALA A 206 -20.43 1.68 -10.14
N VAL A 207 -21.06 0.78 -9.43
CA VAL A 207 -22.40 0.26 -9.71
C VAL A 207 -23.20 0.17 -8.42
N TRP A 208 -24.44 0.64 -8.48
CA TRP A 208 -25.40 0.47 -7.40
C TRP A 208 -26.76 0.16 -8.00
N GLY A 209 -27.56 -0.66 -7.33
CA GLY A 209 -28.91 -0.91 -7.77
C GLY A 209 -29.93 -0.86 -6.64
N LYS A 210 -31.13 -0.39 -6.97
CA LYS A 210 -32.28 -0.43 -6.06
C LYS A 210 -32.98 -1.78 -6.11
N SER A 211 -32.99 -2.39 -7.29
CA SER A 211 -33.57 -3.70 -7.58
C SER A 211 -32.92 -4.26 -8.85
N PRO A 212 -33.11 -5.56 -9.17
CA PRO A 212 -32.57 -6.17 -10.38
C PRO A 212 -32.91 -5.44 -11.69
N ASP A 213 -34.01 -4.69 -11.71
CA ASP A 213 -34.50 -3.92 -12.87
C ASP A 213 -34.20 -2.41 -12.78
N ASP A 214 -33.41 -1.97 -11.80
CA ASP A 214 -33.04 -0.56 -11.61
C ASP A 214 -31.60 -0.47 -11.08
N VAL A 215 -30.66 -0.45 -12.03
CA VAL A 215 -29.21 -0.42 -11.75
C VAL A 215 -28.59 0.80 -12.41
N TRP A 216 -27.80 1.53 -11.62
CA TRP A 216 -27.09 2.73 -12.02
C TRP A 216 -25.59 2.49 -12.00
N ILE A 217 -24.92 2.90 -13.08
CA ILE A 217 -23.47 2.79 -13.23
C ILE A 217 -22.92 4.17 -13.55
N VAL A 218 -21.81 4.54 -12.90
CA VAL A 218 -21.08 5.77 -13.17
C VAL A 218 -19.63 5.47 -13.54
N GLY A 219 -18.98 6.45 -14.17
CA GLY A 219 -17.63 6.27 -14.66
C GLY A 219 -16.89 7.58 -14.88
N GLY A 220 -15.70 7.45 -15.47
CA GLY A 220 -14.81 8.58 -15.72
C GLY A 220 -15.38 9.65 -16.67
N SER A 221 -14.59 10.69 -16.91
CA SER A 221 -14.95 11.92 -17.66
C SER A 221 -15.72 11.71 -18.98
N TRP A 222 -15.54 10.56 -19.64
CA TRP A 222 -16.13 10.23 -20.94
C TRP A 222 -17.22 9.15 -20.88
N SER A 223 -17.35 8.46 -19.74
CA SER A 223 -18.21 7.30 -19.53
C SER A 223 -19.67 7.69 -19.32
N GLY A 224 -19.95 8.86 -18.71
CA GLY A 224 -21.33 9.29 -18.43
C GLY A 224 -22.02 8.41 -17.38
N PHE A 225 -23.36 8.50 -17.32
CA PHE A 225 -24.20 7.66 -16.45
C PHE A 225 -24.87 6.58 -17.28
N PHE A 226 -24.99 5.37 -16.73
CA PHE A 226 -25.77 4.32 -17.35
C PHE A 226 -26.90 3.89 -16.43
N HIS A 227 -28.02 3.52 -17.04
CA HIS A 227 -29.20 2.99 -16.38
C HIS A 227 -29.64 1.70 -17.04
N TRP A 228 -29.77 0.66 -16.22
CA TRP A 228 -30.42 -0.59 -16.58
C TRP A 228 -31.85 -0.56 -16.06
N ASP A 229 -32.80 -0.77 -16.97
CA ASP A 229 -34.24 -0.73 -16.71
C ASP A 229 -34.91 -2.12 -16.64
N GLY A 230 -34.12 -3.17 -16.45
CA GLY A 230 -34.57 -4.58 -16.55
C GLY A 230 -34.52 -5.15 -17.96
N VAL A 231 -34.29 -4.32 -18.98
CA VAL A 231 -34.31 -4.73 -20.39
C VAL A 231 -33.02 -4.36 -21.11
N ALA A 232 -32.56 -3.12 -20.95
CA ALA A 232 -31.40 -2.60 -21.64
C ALA A 232 -30.56 -1.69 -20.76
N LEU A 233 -29.23 -1.78 -20.92
CA LEU A 233 -28.31 -0.81 -20.33
C LEU A 233 -28.20 0.37 -21.29
N THR A 234 -28.67 1.54 -20.84
CA THR A 234 -28.69 2.75 -21.65
C THR A 234 -27.77 3.82 -21.07
N LYS A 235 -27.00 4.47 -21.95
CA LYS A 235 -26.12 5.58 -21.57
C LYS A 235 -26.90 6.90 -21.62
N ALA A 236 -26.97 7.60 -20.50
CA ALA A 236 -27.50 8.96 -20.43
C ALA A 236 -26.48 9.97 -21.00
N PRO A 237 -26.92 11.19 -21.40
CA PRO A 237 -26.02 12.21 -21.95
C PRO A 237 -24.82 12.50 -21.02
N ILE A 238 -23.65 12.68 -21.64
CA ILE A 238 -22.38 12.94 -20.92
C ILE A 238 -22.49 14.28 -20.21
N GLY A 239 -22.56 14.25 -18.88
CA GLY A 239 -22.66 15.44 -18.01
C GLY A 239 -21.31 16.04 -17.57
N GLY A 240 -20.23 15.71 -18.29
CA GLY A 240 -18.87 16.22 -18.04
C GLY A 240 -18.34 15.97 -16.63
N ALA A 241 -18.72 14.84 -16.02
CA ALA A 241 -18.35 14.50 -14.64
C ALA A 241 -17.35 13.34 -14.66
N ASP A 242 -16.27 13.47 -13.89
CA ASP A 242 -15.35 12.38 -13.62
C ASP A 242 -15.73 11.73 -12.30
N LEU A 243 -16.66 10.77 -12.34
CA LEU A 243 -17.24 10.15 -11.15
C LEU A 243 -16.42 8.93 -10.72
N ARG A 244 -16.32 8.72 -9.42
CA ARG A 244 -15.61 7.60 -8.80
C ARG A 244 -16.55 6.59 -8.18
N ASP A 245 -17.62 7.06 -7.56
CA ASP A 245 -18.58 6.20 -6.86
C ASP A 245 -20.03 6.66 -6.99
N VAL A 246 -20.95 5.71 -6.86
CA VAL A 246 -22.40 5.93 -6.80
C VAL A 246 -23.02 5.01 -5.76
N HIS A 247 -23.85 5.57 -4.89
CA HIS A 247 -24.61 4.81 -3.92
C HIS A 247 -26.00 5.41 -3.72
N GLY A 248 -26.95 4.57 -3.35
CA GLY A 248 -28.31 5.00 -3.07
C GLY A 248 -28.95 4.34 -1.86
N SER A 249 -30.03 4.95 -1.38
CA SER A 249 -30.93 4.42 -0.35
C SER A 249 -32.34 4.93 -0.63
N GLY A 250 -33.27 4.01 -0.85
CA GLY A 250 -34.63 4.34 -1.28
C GLY A 250 -34.63 5.05 -2.65
N ASP A 251 -35.07 6.32 -2.67
CA ASP A 251 -35.07 7.17 -3.88
C ASP A 251 -33.89 8.14 -3.92
N ALA A 252 -33.07 8.19 -2.85
CA ALA A 252 -31.86 8.99 -2.84
C ALA A 252 -30.75 8.24 -3.57
N LEU A 253 -30.17 8.87 -4.59
CA LEU A 253 -29.06 8.33 -5.35
C LEU A 253 -28.04 9.44 -5.59
N ILE A 254 -26.82 9.22 -5.15
CA ILE A 254 -25.75 10.22 -5.12
C ILE A 254 -24.51 9.61 -5.78
N ALA A 255 -23.85 10.40 -6.62
CA ALA A 255 -22.56 10.08 -7.18
C ALA A 255 -21.53 11.19 -6.88
N VAL A 256 -20.31 10.78 -6.60
CA VAL A 256 -19.18 11.67 -6.24
C VAL A 256 -17.95 11.35 -7.09
N GLY A 257 -17.00 12.29 -7.18
CA GLY A 257 -15.75 12.04 -7.92
C GLY A 257 -14.76 13.20 -7.89
N HIS A 258 -13.95 13.30 -8.95
CA HIS A 258 -12.87 14.28 -9.07
C HIS A 258 -13.37 15.71 -9.26
N TYR A 259 -12.51 16.67 -8.93
CA TYR A 259 -12.72 18.11 -8.98
C TYR A 259 -13.92 18.55 -8.14
N GLY A 260 -14.15 17.86 -7.01
CA GLY A 260 -15.30 18.08 -6.14
C GLY A 260 -16.66 17.79 -6.80
N SER A 261 -16.68 16.92 -7.83
CA SER A 261 -17.91 16.59 -8.55
C SER A 261 -18.91 15.88 -7.64
N VAL A 262 -20.11 16.47 -7.52
CA VAL A 262 -21.26 15.85 -6.85
C VAL A 262 -22.45 15.86 -7.79
N ARG A 263 -23.18 14.75 -7.84
CA ARG A 263 -24.38 14.55 -8.66
C ARG A 263 -25.45 13.88 -7.82
N HIS A 264 -26.65 14.46 -7.77
CA HIS A 264 -27.81 13.85 -7.14
C HIS A 264 -28.81 13.48 -8.21
N PHE A 265 -29.44 12.33 -8.10
CA PHE A 265 -30.56 11.96 -8.96
C PHE A 265 -31.85 12.55 -8.40
N GLU A 266 -32.47 13.46 -9.14
CA GLU A 266 -33.64 14.21 -8.73
C GLU A 266 -34.61 14.33 -9.90
N ASN A 267 -35.90 14.05 -9.66
CA ASN A 267 -36.96 14.21 -10.66
C ASN A 267 -36.68 13.50 -12.00
N GLY A 268 -36.03 12.33 -11.97
CA GLY A 268 -35.73 11.54 -13.16
C GLY A 268 -34.45 11.96 -13.91
N GLY A 269 -33.60 12.80 -13.31
CA GLY A 269 -32.33 13.20 -13.92
C GLY A 269 -31.23 13.53 -12.93
N TRP A 270 -29.99 13.48 -13.40
CA TRP A 270 -28.82 13.84 -12.62
C TRP A 270 -28.62 15.35 -12.57
N VAL A 271 -28.59 15.90 -11.36
CA VAL A 271 -28.42 17.33 -11.08
C VAL A 271 -27.08 17.57 -10.40
N VAL A 272 -26.38 18.63 -10.81
CA VAL A 272 -25.13 19.06 -10.17
C VAL A 272 -25.41 19.67 -8.81
N ARG A 273 -24.71 19.17 -7.79
CA ARG A 273 -24.68 19.78 -6.45
C ARG A 273 -23.27 20.28 -6.13
N THR A 274 -23.18 21.25 -5.23
CA THR A 274 -21.90 21.77 -4.76
C THR A 274 -21.39 20.88 -3.63
N GLY A 275 -20.14 20.41 -3.75
CA GLY A 275 -19.43 19.74 -2.66
C GLY A 275 -19.01 20.70 -1.54
N ALA A 276 -18.38 20.19 -0.48
CA ALA A 276 -18.08 21.00 0.69
C ALA A 276 -16.89 21.97 0.48
N ASP A 277 -15.78 21.47 -0.07
CA ASP A 277 -14.54 22.25 -0.21
C ASP A 277 -13.78 22.03 -1.54
N GLY A 278 -14.34 21.23 -2.45
CA GLY A 278 -13.73 20.95 -3.76
C GLY A 278 -12.71 19.80 -3.79
N SER A 279 -12.47 19.14 -2.66
CA SER A 279 -11.67 17.91 -2.58
C SER A 279 -12.19 16.80 -3.50
N ASP A 280 -11.27 15.94 -3.95
CA ASP A 280 -11.59 14.76 -4.76
C ASP A 280 -12.15 13.65 -3.86
N MET A 281 -13.36 13.17 -4.20
CA MET A 281 -14.05 12.13 -3.44
C MET A 281 -13.90 10.77 -4.13
N ASN A 282 -13.59 9.73 -3.34
CA ASN A 282 -13.36 8.36 -3.82
C ASN A 282 -14.58 7.47 -3.63
N ALA A 283 -15.34 7.64 -2.54
CA ALA A 283 -16.48 6.81 -2.22
C ALA A 283 -17.61 7.60 -1.54
N VAL A 284 -18.84 7.13 -1.68
CA VAL A 284 -20.03 7.70 -1.04
C VAL A 284 -20.92 6.60 -0.49
N HIS A 285 -21.40 6.78 0.74
CA HIS A 285 -22.42 5.93 1.34
C HIS A 285 -23.66 6.76 1.66
N VAL A 286 -24.81 6.35 1.14
CA VAL A 286 -26.09 7.04 1.34
C VAL A 286 -26.93 6.24 2.34
N LEU A 287 -27.13 6.80 3.53
CA LEU A 287 -28.03 6.23 4.55
C LEU A 287 -29.49 6.58 4.23
N SER A 288 -29.73 7.82 3.80
CA SER A 288 -31.05 8.34 3.43
C SER A 288 -30.94 9.58 2.54
N ALA A 289 -32.08 10.14 2.12
CA ALA A 289 -32.12 11.42 1.38
C ALA A 289 -31.52 12.61 2.14
N THR A 290 -31.37 12.50 3.46
CA THR A 290 -30.87 13.57 4.33
C THR A 290 -29.66 13.17 5.16
N ASP A 291 -29.06 12.01 4.90
CA ASP A 291 -27.83 11.59 5.56
C ASP A 291 -27.00 10.76 4.58
N ALA A 292 -25.87 11.30 4.16
CA ALA A 292 -24.90 10.61 3.32
C ALA A 292 -23.50 11.09 3.68
N TRP A 293 -22.53 10.23 3.47
CA TRP A 293 -21.13 10.49 3.77
C TRP A 293 -20.28 10.19 2.55
N ALA A 294 -19.32 11.06 2.27
CA ALA A 294 -18.35 10.87 1.21
C ALA A 294 -16.93 10.96 1.80
N VAL A 295 -16.03 10.15 1.29
CA VAL A 295 -14.62 10.11 1.70
C VAL A 295 -13.72 10.19 0.49
N GLY A 296 -12.51 10.74 0.66
CA GLY A 296 -11.63 10.97 -0.47
C GLY A 296 -10.18 11.27 -0.14
N GLU A 297 -9.54 12.00 -1.05
CA GLU A 297 -8.11 12.31 -1.01
C GLU A 297 -7.71 13.13 0.23
N ASN A 298 -6.48 12.96 0.70
CA ASN A 298 -5.91 13.71 1.85
C ASN A 298 -6.74 13.61 3.15
N GLY A 299 -7.46 12.52 3.34
CA GLY A 299 -8.32 12.29 4.50
C GLY A 299 -9.60 13.11 4.48
N ALA A 300 -10.04 13.59 3.31
CA ALA A 300 -11.27 14.37 3.19
C ALA A 300 -12.51 13.52 3.56
N ILE A 301 -13.38 14.09 4.38
CA ILE A 301 -14.67 13.51 4.78
C ILE A 301 -15.74 14.59 4.67
N TRP A 302 -16.78 14.32 3.90
CA TRP A 302 -17.96 15.20 3.80
C TRP A 302 -19.21 14.51 4.32
N ARG A 303 -20.10 15.30 4.93
CA ARG A 303 -21.44 14.85 5.34
C ARG A 303 -22.52 15.70 4.67
N TRP A 304 -23.50 15.03 4.10
CA TRP A 304 -24.74 15.60 3.60
C TRP A 304 -25.81 15.57 4.67
N ASP A 305 -26.46 16.71 4.93
CA ASP A 305 -27.52 16.85 5.94
C ASP A 305 -28.93 16.97 5.35
N GLY A 306 -29.09 16.73 4.04
CA GLY A 306 -30.33 16.99 3.31
C GLY A 306 -30.39 18.34 2.62
N VAL A 307 -29.47 19.25 2.91
CA VAL A 307 -29.45 20.61 2.37
C VAL A 307 -28.11 20.93 1.72
N LEU A 308 -27.00 20.68 2.40
CA LEU A 308 -25.66 20.98 1.91
C LEU A 308 -24.62 19.96 2.39
N TRP A 309 -23.51 19.87 1.66
CA TRP A 309 -22.35 19.09 2.07
C TRP A 309 -21.47 19.94 2.99
N THR A 310 -21.15 19.41 4.18
CA THR A 310 -20.21 20.02 5.13
C THR A 310 -18.98 19.14 5.30
N VAL A 311 -17.82 19.77 5.56
CA VAL A 311 -16.61 19.03 5.92
C VAL A 311 -16.76 18.50 7.33
N SER A 312 -16.44 17.22 7.53
CA SER A 312 -16.29 16.59 8.84
C SER A 312 -14.81 16.46 9.18
N ASP A 313 -14.47 16.62 10.46
CA ASP A 313 -13.11 16.40 10.93
C ASP A 313 -12.68 14.95 10.70
N SER A 314 -11.41 14.79 10.32
CA SER A 314 -10.79 13.49 10.03
C SER A 314 -9.56 13.30 10.92
N PRO A 315 -9.39 12.11 11.55
CA PRO A 315 -8.24 11.81 12.39
C PRO A 315 -6.97 11.54 11.58
N THR A 316 -7.07 11.49 10.24
CA THR A 316 -5.97 11.13 9.34
C THR A 316 -5.88 12.07 8.15
N LYS A 317 -4.70 12.09 7.51
CA LYS A 317 -4.47 12.74 6.21
C LYS A 317 -4.23 11.73 5.10
N ARG A 318 -4.35 10.44 5.39
CA ARG A 318 -4.27 9.36 4.38
C ARG A 318 -5.49 9.41 3.49
N THR A 319 -5.31 9.10 2.20
CA THR A 319 -6.42 8.97 1.27
C THR A 319 -7.35 7.86 1.71
N LEU A 320 -8.64 8.20 1.84
CA LEU A 320 -9.72 7.27 2.13
C LEU A 320 -10.30 6.78 0.80
N ARG A 321 -10.47 5.46 0.69
CA ARG A 321 -10.82 4.78 -0.57
C ARG A 321 -12.26 4.27 -0.59
N SER A 322 -12.79 3.86 0.55
CA SER A 322 -14.13 3.28 0.63
C SER A 322 -14.77 3.58 1.99
N ILE A 323 -16.10 3.64 2.00
CA ILE A 323 -16.93 3.93 3.18
C ILE A 323 -18.17 3.02 3.20
N SER A 324 -18.52 2.50 4.37
CA SER A 324 -19.71 1.69 4.58
C SER A 324 -20.36 2.02 5.93
N ALA A 325 -21.68 2.19 5.94
CA ALA A 325 -22.42 2.50 7.16
C ALA A 325 -23.27 1.30 7.61
N ILE A 326 -23.21 1.01 8.92
CA ILE A 326 -24.14 0.11 9.61
C ILE A 326 -25.37 0.92 10.07
N ALA A 327 -25.12 2.13 10.58
CA ALA A 327 -26.13 3.05 11.09
C ALA A 327 -25.60 4.51 11.02
N PRO A 328 -26.43 5.54 11.25
CA PRO A 328 -25.98 6.94 11.26
C PRO A 328 -24.88 7.27 12.30
N ASN A 329 -24.69 6.39 13.28
CA ASN A 329 -23.71 6.48 14.35
C ASN A 329 -22.73 5.30 14.35
N ASP A 330 -22.64 4.56 13.25
CA ASP A 330 -21.73 3.43 13.10
C ASP A 330 -21.32 3.34 11.63
N ILE A 331 -20.25 4.06 11.29
CA ILE A 331 -19.77 4.20 9.91
C ILE A 331 -18.27 3.92 9.86
N TRP A 332 -17.86 3.13 8.90
CA TRP A 332 -16.48 2.69 8.74
C TRP A 332 -15.93 3.23 7.42
N ALA A 333 -14.72 3.78 7.44
CA ALA A 333 -14.00 4.14 6.23
C ALA A 333 -12.59 3.54 6.27
N VAL A 334 -12.12 3.14 5.09
CA VAL A 334 -10.82 2.50 4.91
C VAL A 334 -10.01 3.21 3.83
N GLY A 335 -8.69 3.09 3.89
CA GLY A 335 -7.82 3.78 2.95
C GLY A 335 -6.40 3.27 2.87
N ASP A 336 -5.50 4.15 2.45
CA ASP A 336 -4.08 3.87 2.27
C ASP A 336 -3.39 3.50 3.59
N ALA A 337 -2.26 2.79 3.50
CA ALA A 337 -1.49 2.33 4.66
C ALA A 337 -2.34 1.59 5.72
N SER A 338 -3.24 0.71 5.28
CA SER A 338 -4.20 0.00 6.12
C SER A 338 -5.02 0.93 7.05
N THR A 339 -5.22 2.20 6.65
CA THR A 339 -6.02 3.18 7.41
C THR A 339 -7.43 2.64 7.60
N LEU A 340 -7.90 2.71 8.82
CA LEU A 340 -9.24 2.30 9.19
C LEU A 340 -9.76 3.23 10.28
N ILE A 341 -10.85 3.95 9.96
CA ILE A 341 -11.46 4.93 10.84
C ILE A 341 -12.94 4.59 11.07
N HIS A 342 -13.43 4.91 12.26
CA HIS A 342 -14.79 4.63 12.71
C HIS A 342 -15.46 5.91 13.20
N TRP A 343 -16.71 6.11 12.78
CA TRP A 343 -17.59 7.15 13.29
C TRP A 343 -18.57 6.54 14.30
N ASP A 344 -18.53 7.06 15.52
CA ASP A 344 -19.34 6.58 16.64
C ASP A 344 -20.66 7.36 16.84
N GLY A 345 -20.96 8.30 15.95
CA GLY A 345 -22.06 9.26 16.08
C GLY A 345 -21.63 10.65 16.55
N THR A 346 -20.39 10.82 16.99
CA THR A 346 -19.86 12.07 17.54
C THR A 346 -18.53 12.49 16.92
N SER A 347 -17.59 11.56 16.73
CA SER A 347 -16.29 11.82 16.12
C SER A 347 -15.78 10.63 15.31
N TRP A 348 -14.89 10.92 14.36
CA TRP A 348 -14.11 9.91 13.66
C TRP A 348 -12.86 9.56 14.47
N GLU A 349 -12.64 8.28 14.71
CA GLU A 349 -11.48 7.77 15.43
C GLU A 349 -10.74 6.71 14.61
N GLU A 350 -9.41 6.76 14.60
CA GLU A 350 -8.58 5.72 14.00
C GLU A 350 -8.60 4.46 14.89
N GLN A 351 -8.83 3.29 14.27
CA GLN A 351 -8.97 2.04 15.00
C GLN A 351 -7.73 1.17 14.87
N ALA A 352 -7.35 0.56 15.98
CA ALA A 352 -6.31 -0.45 16.00
C ALA A 352 -6.78 -1.74 15.31
N GLN A 353 -5.83 -2.46 14.73
CA GLN A 353 -6.05 -3.75 14.07
C GLN A 353 -5.02 -4.76 14.57
N SER A 354 -5.42 -6.04 14.60
CA SER A 354 -4.52 -7.13 14.98
C SER A 354 -4.10 -7.97 13.78
N GLY A 355 -2.87 -8.49 13.82
CA GLY A 355 -2.41 -9.52 12.89
C GLY A 355 -1.90 -9.02 11.53
N LYS A 356 -1.39 -7.79 11.42
CA LYS A 356 -0.94 -7.26 10.11
C LYS A 356 0.15 -6.19 10.16
N THR A 357 0.80 -6.02 9.01
CA THR A 357 1.76 -4.97 8.61
C THR A 357 1.03 -3.68 8.21
N THR A 358 1.53 -2.55 8.70
CA THR A 358 0.90 -1.21 8.75
C THR A 358 0.80 -0.45 7.41
N TYR A 359 1.00 -1.10 6.25
CA TYR A 359 1.33 -0.32 5.03
C TYR A 359 0.61 -0.67 3.72
N THR A 360 -0.20 -1.71 3.66
CA THR A 360 -0.96 -2.06 2.44
C THR A 360 -2.29 -1.31 2.35
N ALA A 361 -2.67 -0.77 1.20
CA ALA A 361 -3.94 -0.07 1.05
C ALA A 361 -5.16 -1.00 1.21
N LEU A 362 -6.21 -0.51 1.86
CA LEU A 362 -7.56 -1.08 1.85
C LEU A 362 -8.38 -0.31 0.83
N ASN A 363 -8.82 -0.99 -0.22
CA ASN A 363 -9.53 -0.37 -1.34
C ASN A 363 -11.03 -0.35 -1.12
N ALA A 364 -11.56 -1.33 -0.39
CA ALA A 364 -13.00 -1.54 -0.27
C ALA A 364 -13.36 -1.99 1.14
N VAL A 365 -14.47 -1.46 1.66
CA VAL A 365 -15.08 -1.93 2.91
C VAL A 365 -16.56 -2.20 2.68
N TRP A 366 -17.04 -3.30 3.23
CA TRP A 366 -18.45 -3.63 3.28
C TRP A 366 -18.83 -4.01 4.70
N THR A 367 -19.95 -3.49 5.18
CA THR A 367 -20.53 -3.82 6.48
C THR A 367 -21.98 -4.27 6.34
N ASP A 368 -22.39 -5.19 7.19
CA ASP A 368 -23.77 -5.66 7.29
C ASP A 368 -24.51 -4.90 8.40
N PRO A 369 -25.52 -4.07 8.06
CA PRO A 369 -26.31 -3.38 9.07
C PRO A 369 -27.10 -4.33 9.99
N ALA A 370 -27.40 -5.56 9.54
CA ALA A 370 -28.18 -6.51 10.33
C ALA A 370 -27.36 -7.21 11.43
N THR A 371 -26.07 -7.44 11.20
CA THR A 371 -25.21 -8.18 12.14
C THR A 371 -24.05 -7.38 12.71
N GLY A 372 -23.75 -6.21 12.16
CA GLY A 372 -22.56 -5.41 12.51
C GLY A 372 -21.24 -6.06 12.09
N LYS A 373 -21.28 -7.10 11.26
CA LYS A 373 -20.09 -7.74 10.69
C LYS A 373 -19.64 -7.00 9.44
N GLY A 374 -18.38 -7.16 9.06
CA GLY A 374 -17.86 -6.52 7.86
C GLY A 374 -16.59 -7.17 7.33
N VAL A 375 -16.22 -6.74 6.14
CA VAL A 375 -14.97 -7.11 5.49
C VAL A 375 -14.34 -5.86 4.88
N ALA A 376 -13.01 -5.76 4.97
CA ALA A 376 -12.24 -4.80 4.22
C ALA A 376 -11.23 -5.57 3.36
N LEU A 377 -11.10 -5.19 2.10
CA LEU A 377 -10.23 -5.83 1.12
C LEU A 377 -9.34 -4.78 0.46
N GLY A 378 -8.18 -5.19 -0.03
CA GLY A 378 -7.20 -4.22 -0.53
C GLY A 378 -6.21 -4.77 -1.54
N THR A 379 -5.08 -4.09 -1.64
CA THR A 379 -4.05 -4.40 -2.62
C THR A 379 -3.32 -5.71 -2.29
N SER A 380 -2.98 -6.47 -3.32
CA SER A 380 -2.01 -7.57 -3.21
C SER A 380 -0.64 -7.03 -3.59
N GLU A 381 0.28 -7.02 -2.65
CA GLU A 381 1.60 -6.44 -2.81
C GLU A 381 2.64 -7.37 -2.20
N VAL A 382 3.85 -7.36 -2.75
CA VAL A 382 4.99 -7.97 -2.08
C VAL A 382 5.55 -6.92 -1.13
N LEU A 383 5.43 -7.17 0.18
CA LEU A 383 6.06 -6.34 1.18
C LEU A 383 7.54 -6.74 1.31
N MET A 384 8.42 -5.76 1.18
CA MET A 384 9.85 -5.90 1.38
C MET A 384 10.28 -5.17 2.64
N GLY A 385 10.67 -5.93 3.66
CA GLY A 385 11.24 -5.37 4.86
C GLY A 385 11.33 -6.34 6.04
N PRO A 386 11.49 -5.80 7.26
CA PRO A 386 11.53 -4.37 7.58
C PRO A 386 12.73 -3.65 6.93
N MET A 387 12.61 -2.34 6.64
CA MET A 387 13.79 -1.52 6.36
C MET A 387 14.38 -0.97 7.66
N LEU A 388 15.71 -1.06 7.80
CA LEU A 388 16.38 -0.40 8.90
C LEU A 388 16.47 1.10 8.64
N LYS A 389 16.20 1.89 9.68
CA LYS A 389 16.43 3.33 9.61
C LYS A 389 17.91 3.59 9.43
N VAL A 390 18.14 4.54 8.54
CA VAL A 390 19.46 5.05 8.23
C VAL A 390 20.02 5.81 9.44
N PRO A 391 21.23 5.49 9.93
CA PRO A 391 21.88 6.28 10.97
C PRO A 391 21.89 7.78 10.60
N GLU A 392 21.52 8.66 11.53
CA GLU A 392 21.51 10.09 11.27
C GLU A 392 22.93 10.68 11.38
N LYS A 393 23.27 11.58 10.45
CA LYS A 393 24.45 12.43 10.59
C LYS A 393 24.13 13.54 11.59
N GLN A 394 24.45 13.34 12.86
CA GLN A 394 24.42 14.40 13.87
C GLN A 394 25.42 15.50 13.45
N VAL A 395 24.91 16.64 13.00
CA VAL A 395 25.69 17.80 12.53
C VAL A 395 26.46 18.42 13.71
N PRO A 396 27.72 18.87 13.54
CA PRO A 396 28.42 19.10 12.27
C PRO A 396 29.38 17.98 11.86
N ALA A 397 29.40 17.66 10.56
CA ALA A 397 30.34 16.90 9.70
C ALA A 397 31.05 15.63 10.24
N ASN A 398 31.39 15.56 11.51
CA ASN A 398 32.09 14.49 12.19
C ASN A 398 31.10 13.77 13.11
N GLY A 399 30.08 13.14 12.52
CA GLY A 399 29.05 12.36 13.22
C GLY A 399 29.59 11.21 14.09
N ALA A 400 30.91 11.01 14.11
CA ALA A 400 31.57 10.28 15.17
C ALA A 400 32.71 11.10 15.78
N LYS A 401 32.80 11.11 17.11
CA LYS A 401 33.87 11.79 17.85
C LYS A 401 34.74 10.77 18.58
N MET A 402 36.04 10.81 18.30
CA MET A 402 37.03 10.13 19.13
C MET A 402 37.25 10.91 20.43
N ILE A 403 37.02 10.25 21.57
CA ILE A 403 37.34 10.74 22.91
C ILE A 403 38.21 9.67 23.57
N GLY A 404 39.53 9.88 23.60
CA GLY A 404 40.46 8.83 24.00
C GLY A 404 40.43 7.66 23.02
N ASN A 405 40.15 6.46 23.51
CA ASN A 405 39.91 5.26 22.71
C ASN A 405 38.42 4.99 22.43
N GLN A 406 37.52 5.92 22.77
CA GLN A 406 36.08 5.75 22.54
C GLN A 406 35.64 6.51 21.30
N LEU A 407 34.93 5.83 20.41
CA LEU A 407 34.27 6.41 19.25
C LEU A 407 32.78 6.59 19.59
N HIS A 408 32.34 7.84 19.74
CA HIS A 408 30.94 8.16 20.06
C HIS A 408 30.15 8.42 18.78
N PHE A 409 28.97 7.81 18.63
CA PHE A 409 28.01 8.03 17.55
C PHE A 409 26.61 7.62 18.03
N GLU A 410 25.54 8.19 17.50
CA GLU A 410 24.17 7.81 17.87
C GLU A 410 23.50 7.01 16.75
N VAL A 411 22.62 6.07 17.13
CA VAL A 411 21.84 5.26 16.22
C VAL A 411 20.37 5.66 16.35
N GLU A 412 19.76 6.09 15.25
CA GLU A 412 18.36 6.56 15.26
C GLU A 412 17.36 5.47 15.66
N PRO A 413 16.32 5.80 16.45
CA PRO A 413 15.27 4.87 16.83
C PRO A 413 14.46 4.44 15.60
N GLY A 414 14.44 3.14 15.34
CA GLY A 414 13.73 2.49 14.23
C GLY A 414 13.54 1.01 14.50
N VAL A 415 13.40 0.20 13.45
CA VAL A 415 13.42 -1.26 13.58
C VAL A 415 14.75 -1.69 14.25
N PRO A 416 14.72 -2.47 15.35
CA PRO A 416 15.94 -2.91 16.02
C PRO A 416 16.85 -3.72 15.09
N ALA A 417 18.13 -3.38 15.07
CA ALA A 417 19.13 -4.21 14.40
C ALA A 417 19.45 -5.43 15.28
N HIS A 418 19.79 -6.56 14.66
CA HIS A 418 20.37 -7.70 15.39
C HIS A 418 21.84 -7.49 15.71
N PHE A 419 22.54 -6.69 14.89
CA PHE A 419 23.89 -6.22 15.18
C PHE A 419 24.22 -4.97 14.39
N ASN A 420 25.25 -4.27 14.85
CA ASN A 420 25.94 -3.24 14.10
C ASN A 420 27.29 -3.79 13.67
N TYR A 421 27.62 -3.65 12.39
CA TYR A 421 28.94 -3.97 11.85
C TYR A 421 29.63 -2.70 11.43
N ILE A 422 30.78 -2.41 12.05
CA ILE A 422 31.43 -1.12 11.95
C ILE A 422 32.85 -1.31 11.49
N THR A 423 33.23 -0.59 10.43
CA THR A 423 34.56 -0.68 9.84
C THR A 423 35.25 0.66 9.84
N VAL A 424 36.53 0.65 10.19
CA VAL A 424 37.42 1.80 10.04
C VAL A 424 38.41 1.49 8.93
N THR A 425 38.49 2.37 7.95
CA THR A 425 39.30 2.17 6.75
C THR A 425 40.12 3.40 6.40
N ILE A 426 41.29 3.23 5.78
CA ILE A 426 42.02 4.33 5.16
C ILE A 426 41.43 4.57 3.76
N PRO A 427 40.90 5.78 3.46
CA PRO A 427 40.35 6.07 2.14
C PRO A 427 41.40 5.95 1.05
N GLY A 428 41.07 5.30 -0.05
CA GLY A 428 42.02 5.02 -1.13
C GLY A 428 41.42 5.16 -2.52
N LEU A 429 42.26 5.56 -3.49
CA LEU A 429 41.85 5.75 -4.89
C LEU A 429 41.34 4.46 -5.56
N PHE A 430 41.80 3.29 -5.07
CA PHE A 430 41.43 1.97 -5.59
C PHE A 430 40.52 1.18 -4.64
N GLY A 431 39.85 1.89 -3.72
CA GLY A 431 39.09 1.31 -2.63
C GLY A 431 39.77 1.55 -1.28
N ASP A 432 38.97 1.43 -0.23
CA ASP A 432 39.45 1.70 1.12
C ASP A 432 40.23 0.51 1.67
N THR A 433 41.26 0.80 2.45
CA THR A 433 42.08 -0.23 3.10
C THR A 433 41.52 -0.49 4.50
N PRO A 434 41.03 -1.71 4.81
CA PRO A 434 40.53 -2.03 6.14
C PRO A 434 41.64 -1.89 7.18
N VAL A 435 41.36 -1.13 8.24
CA VAL A 435 42.22 -1.00 9.42
C VAL A 435 41.63 -1.82 10.56
N TRP A 436 40.31 -1.73 10.74
CA TRP A 436 39.62 -2.37 11.84
C TRP A 436 38.17 -2.69 11.51
N SER A 437 37.60 -3.68 12.19
CA SER A 437 36.18 -4.01 12.10
C SER A 437 35.67 -4.55 13.45
N ILE A 438 34.45 -4.19 13.83
CA ILE A 438 33.81 -4.61 15.07
C ILE A 438 32.34 -4.94 14.84
N THR A 439 31.85 -5.96 15.55
CA THR A 439 30.44 -6.35 15.58
C THR A 439 29.91 -6.13 16.99
N THR A 440 28.76 -5.47 17.12
CA THR A 440 28.16 -5.15 18.43
C THR A 440 26.64 -5.33 18.39
N ASP A 441 26.03 -5.72 19.52
CA ASP A 441 24.58 -5.89 19.64
C ASP A 441 23.90 -4.60 20.15
N GLY A 442 22.60 -4.47 19.90
CA GLY A 442 21.73 -3.43 20.44
C GLY A 442 21.90 -2.03 19.83
N ASP A 443 21.28 -1.05 20.47
CA ASP A 443 21.47 0.37 20.15
C ASP A 443 22.82 0.82 20.72
N VAL A 444 23.72 1.23 19.84
CA VAL A 444 25.09 1.58 20.19
C VAL A 444 25.24 3.10 20.13
N THR A 445 25.56 3.71 21.26
CA THR A 445 25.82 5.15 21.37
C THR A 445 27.32 5.49 21.45
N HIS A 446 28.15 4.47 21.66
CA HIS A 446 29.60 4.58 21.70
C HIS A 446 30.22 3.18 21.53
N ILE A 447 31.44 3.15 21.00
CA ILE A 447 32.27 1.95 20.93
C ILE A 447 33.59 2.23 21.61
N GLU A 448 33.98 1.33 22.50
CA GLU A 448 35.36 1.27 22.98
C GLU A 448 36.22 0.59 21.93
N LEU A 449 37.09 1.37 21.30
CA LEU A 449 38.16 0.80 20.51
C LEU A 449 39.21 0.22 21.47
N PRO A 450 39.83 -0.93 21.12
CA PRO A 450 40.92 -1.47 21.92
C PRO A 450 42.01 -0.42 22.15
N ASP A 451 42.63 -0.42 23.33
CA ASP A 451 43.75 0.48 23.62
C ASP A 451 44.98 0.05 22.81
N PHE A 452 45.04 0.58 21.59
CA PHE A 452 45.92 0.07 20.55
C PHE A 452 47.41 0.24 20.84
N GLU A 453 47.80 1.24 21.64
CA GLU A 453 49.20 1.47 22.01
C GLU A 453 49.72 0.43 23.01
N ASN A 454 48.81 -0.24 23.71
CA ASN A 454 49.12 -1.20 24.77
C ASN A 454 48.94 -2.67 24.35
N ILE A 455 48.53 -2.94 23.10
CA ILE A 455 48.46 -4.29 22.54
C ILE A 455 49.76 -4.58 21.79
N GLU A 456 50.55 -5.51 22.32
CA GLU A 456 51.85 -5.89 21.76
C GLU A 456 51.70 -6.38 20.31
N GLY A 457 52.39 -5.71 19.37
CA GLY A 457 52.41 -6.09 17.95
C GLY A 457 51.40 -5.37 17.04
N THR A 458 50.56 -4.47 17.55
CA THR A 458 49.63 -3.67 16.73
C THR A 458 50.04 -2.20 16.69
N PRO A 459 50.25 -1.58 15.50
CA PRO A 459 50.68 -0.18 15.40
C PRO A 459 49.59 0.86 15.72
N GLY A 460 48.40 0.44 16.15
CA GLY A 460 47.24 1.31 16.39
C GLY A 460 46.80 2.17 15.21
N ILE A 461 45.84 3.06 15.49
CA ILE A 461 45.30 4.00 14.50
C ILE A 461 46.13 5.29 14.62
N GLY A 462 47.15 5.43 13.78
CA GLY A 462 48.00 6.62 13.75
C GLY A 462 47.27 7.88 13.28
N ALA A 463 47.89 9.05 13.37
CA ALA A 463 47.30 10.28 12.83
C ALA A 463 47.05 10.17 11.30
N GLY A 464 45.86 10.56 10.85
CA GLY A 464 45.50 10.46 9.44
C GLY A 464 44.00 10.63 9.22
N THR A 465 43.58 10.66 7.95
CA THR A 465 42.15 10.64 7.61
C THR A 465 41.69 9.21 7.47
N TYR A 466 40.60 8.90 8.16
CA TYR A 466 39.94 7.59 8.14
C TYR A 466 38.50 7.75 7.69
N LYS A 467 37.95 6.67 7.13
CA LYS A 467 36.51 6.52 6.90
C LYS A 467 35.95 5.55 7.92
N LEU A 468 34.88 5.97 8.56
CA LEU A 468 34.02 5.14 9.40
C LEU A 468 32.79 4.75 8.57
N THR A 469 32.53 3.45 8.48
CA THR A 469 31.32 2.91 7.88
C THR A 469 30.55 2.17 8.97
N ILE A 470 29.27 2.50 9.13
CA ILE A 470 28.38 1.87 10.10
C ILE A 470 27.29 1.14 9.33
N PHE A 471 27.23 -0.18 9.50
CA PHE A 471 26.10 -1.00 9.07
C PHE A 471 25.22 -1.31 10.27
N ARG A 472 23.95 -0.92 10.22
CA ARG A 472 22.91 -1.54 11.04
C ARG A 472 22.41 -2.76 10.28
N VAL A 473 22.35 -3.93 10.91
CA VAL A 473 22.03 -5.17 10.20
C VAL A 473 20.90 -5.93 10.90
N TYR A 474 19.90 -6.30 10.11
CA TYR A 474 18.86 -7.25 10.45
C TYR A 474 19.13 -8.53 9.66
N LYS A 475 19.53 -9.59 10.37
CA LYS A 475 19.86 -10.89 9.79
C LYS A 475 19.20 -11.99 10.59
N ASP A 476 18.31 -12.74 9.95
CA ASP A 476 17.65 -13.88 10.60
C ASP A 476 18.69 -14.87 11.16
N ASP A 477 18.38 -15.41 12.34
CA ASP A 477 19.18 -16.42 13.05
C ASP A 477 20.62 -15.98 13.40
N PHE A 478 20.88 -14.67 13.49
CA PHE A 478 22.17 -14.17 13.96
C PHE A 478 22.33 -14.38 15.48
N ASP A 479 23.50 -14.90 15.86
CA ASP A 479 23.92 -15.08 17.25
C ASP A 479 25.31 -14.46 17.41
N ILE A 480 25.40 -13.36 18.17
CA ILE A 480 26.65 -12.62 18.34
C ILE A 480 27.74 -13.43 19.07
N ASP A 481 27.36 -14.45 19.84
CA ASP A 481 28.31 -15.30 20.56
C ASP A 481 28.85 -16.44 19.69
N ASN A 482 28.26 -16.68 18.51
CA ASN A 482 28.56 -17.83 17.66
C ASN A 482 28.43 -17.54 16.16
N TYR A 483 28.90 -16.37 15.71
CA TYR A 483 28.91 -15.99 14.29
C TYR A 483 30.25 -16.30 13.60
N ASP A 484 30.23 -16.39 12.27
CA ASP A 484 31.43 -16.44 11.44
C ASP A 484 31.49 -15.33 10.38
N PHE A 485 32.57 -15.28 9.59
CA PHE A 485 32.74 -14.26 8.54
C PHE A 485 31.64 -14.27 7.48
N SER A 486 30.98 -15.41 7.28
CA SER A 486 29.88 -15.52 6.34
C SER A 486 28.59 -14.87 6.86
N ASP A 487 28.44 -14.72 8.17
CA ASP A 487 27.36 -13.91 8.75
C ASP A 487 27.56 -12.41 8.52
N LEU A 488 28.78 -11.97 8.20
CA LEU A 488 29.14 -10.59 7.87
C LEU A 488 29.09 -10.29 6.36
N ASP A 489 28.67 -11.26 5.55
CA ASP A 489 28.48 -11.09 4.11
C ASP A 489 27.19 -10.32 3.83
N THR A 490 27.31 -9.11 3.26
CA THR A 490 26.19 -8.22 2.93
C THR A 490 25.16 -8.88 2.03
N THR A 491 25.55 -9.88 1.21
CA THR A 491 24.64 -10.62 0.32
C THR A 491 23.74 -11.62 1.05
N ARG A 492 23.97 -11.82 2.36
CA ARG A 492 23.23 -12.74 3.23
C ARG A 492 22.43 -12.02 4.30
N TRP A 493 22.44 -10.70 4.31
CA TRP A 493 21.68 -9.90 5.26
C TRP A 493 20.26 -9.68 4.77
N ARG A 494 19.28 -9.74 5.67
CA ARG A 494 17.88 -9.55 5.29
C ARG A 494 17.53 -8.08 5.12
N SER A 495 18.03 -7.21 5.99
CA SER A 495 18.00 -5.77 5.80
C SER A 495 19.22 -5.14 6.43
N TRP A 496 19.70 -4.05 5.86
CA TRP A 496 20.75 -3.26 6.46
C TRP A 496 20.65 -1.80 6.07
N ALA A 497 21.07 -0.93 6.96
CA ALA A 497 21.27 0.47 6.66
C ALA A 497 22.75 0.82 6.82
N ILE A 498 23.26 1.69 5.96
CA ILE A 498 24.65 2.11 5.92
C ILE A 498 24.76 3.63 5.95
N ASP A 499 25.64 4.12 6.81
CA ASP A 499 26.14 5.49 6.76
C ASP A 499 27.68 5.49 6.75
N GLU A 500 28.24 6.49 6.06
CA GLU A 500 29.67 6.69 5.92
C GLU A 500 30.05 8.12 6.29
N THR A 501 31.08 8.24 7.11
CA THR A 501 31.66 9.52 7.49
C THR A 501 33.18 9.49 7.52
N LEU A 502 33.80 10.61 7.18
CA LEU A 502 35.24 10.80 7.32
C LEU A 502 35.54 11.38 8.71
N PHE A 503 36.64 10.94 9.32
CA PHE A 503 37.18 11.52 10.53
C PHE A 503 38.71 11.60 10.46
N SER A 504 39.30 12.45 11.31
CA SER A 504 40.73 12.76 11.32
C SER A 504 41.33 12.73 12.71
#